data_AF-A0A7S4SIY4-F1
#
_entry.id   AF-A0A7S4SIY4-F1
#
_cell.length_a   1.000
_cell.length_b   1.000
_cell.length_c   1.000
_cell.angle_alpha   90.00
_cell.angle_beta   90.00
_cell.angle_gamma   90.00
#
_symmetry.space_group_name_H-M   'P 1'
#
loop_
_entity.id
_entity.type
_entity.pdbx_description
1 polymer ?
#
loop_
_entity_poly.entity_id
_entity_poly.type
_entity_poly.pdbx_seq_one_letter_code
_entity_poly.pdbx_strand_id
1 'polypeptide(L)'
;MKDLVLFVFILLLFILGFGEMLHFIIKDNGDTCSDSENQFCEGLPESYLAVYQLIVGDVSVDNYRLTPSTALLFVALTFFGILIMLTVIISIVDESYDKSKTKARQLFGRARLTLVASILLLGAEEPNQGALTSGRAVYTWEDITSIRWKDVTFKNSKRLGYRTTFATGLFASIFRILVEISLATADELRTRISNTGAVAITVITSLPFYAIAVWILFITITGWGWDEKLLKKSCPLYYIVHTPVKFISFLFLGLGAEKRKERDEWRSRLEHFDKSIEGAKIKSGLDRNRTKEAVDVKEILDGLQRSMRVQEEKRIAETEKLRNETKELKRHTEELRNQNEELKDQISSMEQNIISLLNQTLSVSSL
;
A
#
# COMPACT_ATOMS: atom_id res chain seq x y z
N MET A 1 -14.51 1.31 2.96
CA MET A 1 -15.40 0.12 2.88
C MET A 1 -15.34 -0.55 1.52
N LYS A 2 -15.45 0.17 0.38
CA LYS A 2 -15.28 -0.42 -0.96
C LYS A 2 -14.00 -1.26 -1.10
N ASP A 3 -12.87 -0.75 -0.59
CA ASP A 3 -11.57 -1.42 -0.68
C ASP A 3 -11.52 -2.77 0.07
N LEU A 4 -12.22 -2.89 1.21
CA LEU A 4 -12.28 -4.13 1.99
C LEU A 4 -13.16 -5.17 1.30
N VAL A 5 -14.32 -4.74 0.75
CA VAL A 5 -15.19 -5.63 -0.04
C VAL A 5 -14.44 -6.17 -1.26
N LEU A 6 -13.68 -5.31 -1.94
CA LEU A 6 -12.84 -5.71 -3.06
C LEU A 6 -11.77 -6.72 -2.64
N PHE A 7 -11.09 -6.48 -1.51
CA PHE A 7 -10.10 -7.40 -0.97
C PHE A 7 -10.69 -8.77 -0.65
N VAL A 8 -11.83 -8.82 0.05
CA VAL A 8 -12.53 -10.07 0.37
C VAL A 8 -12.92 -10.82 -0.89
N PHE A 9 -13.36 -10.10 -1.93
CA PHE A 9 -13.68 -10.71 -3.22
C PHE A 9 -12.45 -11.32 -3.91
N ILE A 10 -11.31 -10.61 -3.90
CA ILE A 10 -10.05 -11.14 -4.45
C ILE A 10 -9.56 -12.36 -3.66
N LEU A 11 -9.67 -12.32 -2.33
CA LEU A 11 -9.33 -13.44 -1.46
C LEU A 11 -10.21 -14.67 -1.75
N LEU A 12 -11.51 -14.47 -1.95
CA LEU A 12 -12.44 -15.54 -2.31
C LEU A 12 -12.06 -16.19 -3.65
N LEU A 13 -11.75 -15.38 -4.68
CA LEU A 13 -11.30 -15.90 -5.97
C LEU A 13 -10.00 -16.69 -5.85
N PHE A 14 -9.09 -16.25 -4.98
CA PHE A 14 -7.85 -16.94 -4.71
C PHE A 14 -8.08 -18.31 -4.05
N ILE A 15 -8.95 -18.38 -3.04
CA ILE A 15 -9.34 -19.64 -2.38
C ILE A 15 -9.97 -20.61 -3.38
N LEU A 16 -10.89 -20.12 -4.21
CA LEU A 16 -11.56 -20.94 -5.23
C LEU A 16 -10.57 -21.47 -6.26
N GLY A 17 -9.69 -20.61 -6.80
CA GLY A 17 -8.71 -21.01 -7.81
C GLY A 17 -7.70 -22.03 -7.30
N PHE A 18 -7.13 -21.82 -6.11
CA PHE A 18 -6.18 -22.78 -5.53
C PHE A 18 -6.84 -24.05 -5.02
N GLY A 19 -8.08 -23.97 -4.54
CA GLY A 19 -8.86 -25.14 -4.13
C GLY A 19 -9.14 -26.07 -5.30
N GLU A 20 -9.59 -25.55 -6.45
CA GLU A 20 -9.80 -26.34 -7.66
C GLU A 20 -8.51 -27.00 -8.15
N MET A 21 -7.38 -26.27 -8.13
CA MET A 21 -6.08 -26.82 -8.53
C MET A 21 -5.62 -27.95 -7.62
N LEU A 22 -5.72 -27.79 -6.30
CA LEU A 22 -5.35 -28.84 -5.35
C LEU A 22 -6.25 -30.06 -5.48
N HIS A 23 -7.56 -29.86 -5.59
CA HIS A 23 -8.51 -30.94 -5.79
C HIS A 23 -8.19 -31.74 -7.05
N PHE A 24 -7.91 -31.06 -8.18
CA PHE A 24 -7.57 -31.74 -9.43
C PHE A 24 -6.26 -32.53 -9.34
N ILE A 25 -5.20 -31.94 -8.78
CA ILE A 25 -3.88 -32.60 -8.65
C ILE A 25 -3.97 -33.83 -7.74
N ILE A 26 -4.69 -33.74 -6.62
CA ILE A 26 -4.82 -34.85 -5.68
C ILE A 26 -5.66 -35.97 -6.31
N LYS A 27 -6.75 -35.62 -6.99
CA LYS A 27 -7.62 -36.58 -7.66
C LYS A 27 -6.92 -37.33 -8.80
N ASP A 28 -6.09 -36.65 -9.59
CA ASP A 28 -5.37 -37.25 -10.73
C ASP A 28 -4.26 -38.21 -10.29
N ASN A 29 -3.70 -38.02 -9.09
CA ASN A 29 -2.70 -38.93 -8.53
C ASN A 29 -3.27 -40.27 -8.04
N GLY A 30 -4.60 -40.46 -8.10
CA GLY A 30 -5.29 -41.75 -8.13
C GLY A 30 -5.25 -42.64 -6.88
N ASP A 31 -4.26 -42.49 -6.00
CA ASP A 31 -3.90 -43.50 -5.00
C ASP A 31 -4.13 -43.05 -3.55
N THR A 32 -4.52 -41.80 -3.31
CA THR A 32 -4.50 -41.20 -1.96
C THR A 32 -5.88 -41.07 -1.28
N CYS A 33 -6.95 -41.57 -1.88
CA CYS A 33 -8.31 -41.47 -1.30
C CYS A 33 -8.78 -42.72 -0.55
N SER A 34 -7.89 -43.67 -0.25
CA SER A 34 -8.21 -44.84 0.57
C SER A 34 -8.41 -44.49 2.05
N ASP A 35 -7.71 -43.45 2.51
CA ASP A 35 -7.70 -43.05 3.91
C ASP A 35 -8.71 -41.93 4.13
N SER A 36 -9.70 -42.19 4.99
CA SER A 36 -10.81 -41.28 5.30
C SER A 36 -10.40 -39.95 5.94
N GLU A 37 -9.10 -39.73 6.18
CA GLU A 37 -8.58 -38.50 6.80
C GLU A 37 -8.23 -37.41 5.78
N ASN A 38 -8.22 -37.73 4.48
CA ASN A 38 -7.89 -36.75 3.44
C ASN A 38 -9.11 -35.91 3.04
N GLN A 39 -9.24 -34.74 3.67
CA GLN A 39 -10.30 -33.74 3.40
C GLN A 39 -10.44 -33.35 1.92
N PHE A 40 -9.40 -33.56 1.10
CA PHE A 40 -9.44 -33.25 -0.33
C PHE A 40 -10.24 -34.26 -1.19
N CYS A 41 -10.56 -35.43 -0.64
CA CYS A 41 -11.23 -36.51 -1.35
C CYS A 41 -12.77 -36.49 -1.22
N GLU A 42 -13.32 -35.86 -0.19
CA GLU A 42 -14.77 -35.86 0.08
C GLU A 42 -15.55 -34.93 -0.85
N GLY A 43 -14.92 -33.86 -1.36
CA GLY A 43 -15.56 -32.95 -2.30
C GLY A 43 -14.79 -31.67 -2.59
N LEU A 44 -15.34 -30.88 -3.51
CA LEU A 44 -14.88 -29.52 -3.79
C LEU A 44 -15.03 -28.56 -2.58
N PRO A 45 -16.15 -28.52 -1.83
CA PRO A 45 -16.29 -27.56 -0.73
C PRO A 45 -15.28 -27.79 0.39
N GLU A 46 -14.93 -29.05 0.67
CA GLU A 46 -13.91 -29.41 1.65
C GLU A 46 -12.53 -28.95 1.20
N SER A 47 -12.22 -29.01 -0.11
CA SER A 47 -10.96 -28.50 -0.63
C SER A 47 -10.83 -26.97 -0.51
N TYR A 48 -11.93 -26.22 -0.68
CA TYR A 48 -11.94 -24.77 -0.43
C TYR A 48 -11.72 -24.44 1.04
N LEU A 49 -12.33 -25.22 1.94
CA LEU A 49 -12.16 -25.04 3.37
C LEU A 49 -10.73 -25.36 3.82
N ALA A 50 -10.11 -26.40 3.26
CA ALA A 50 -8.71 -26.74 3.52
C ALA A 50 -7.75 -25.64 3.03
N VAL A 51 -8.00 -25.03 1.85
CA VAL A 51 -7.21 -23.87 1.38
C VAL A 51 -7.41 -22.67 2.28
N TYR A 52 -8.63 -22.43 2.78
CA TYR A 52 -8.89 -21.36 3.73
C TYR A 52 -8.13 -21.57 5.05
N GLN A 53 -8.18 -22.78 5.63
CA GLN A 53 -7.39 -23.14 6.82
C GLN A 53 -5.90 -22.90 6.60
N LEU A 54 -5.39 -23.26 5.41
CA LEU A 54 -4.00 -23.03 5.05
C LEU A 54 -3.62 -21.54 4.98
N ILE A 55 -4.49 -20.69 4.43
CA ILE A 55 -4.28 -19.23 4.42
C ILE A 55 -4.31 -18.65 5.85
N VAL A 56 -5.18 -19.18 6.72
CA VAL A 56 -5.24 -18.80 8.14
C VAL A 56 -3.99 -19.27 8.90
N GLY A 57 -3.25 -20.24 8.36
CA GLY A 57 -2.04 -20.81 8.96
C GLY A 57 -2.33 -22.04 9.84
N ASP A 58 -3.53 -22.60 9.76
CA ASP A 58 -3.88 -23.86 10.39
C ASP A 58 -3.56 -25.00 9.40
N VAL A 59 -2.35 -25.56 9.50
CA VAL A 59 -1.82 -26.55 8.54
C VAL A 59 -1.29 -27.79 9.22
N SER A 60 -1.88 -28.93 8.90
CA SER A 60 -1.28 -30.25 9.07
C SER A 60 -0.34 -30.52 7.89
N VAL A 61 0.97 -30.45 8.14
CA VAL A 61 2.00 -30.61 7.08
C VAL A 61 1.94 -32.00 6.44
N ASP A 62 1.47 -33.01 7.17
CA ASP A 62 1.47 -34.41 6.74
C ASP A 62 0.64 -34.65 5.46
N ASN A 63 -0.44 -33.89 5.28
CA ASN A 63 -1.34 -34.02 4.12
C ASN A 63 -0.71 -33.55 2.79
N TYR A 64 0.38 -32.78 2.84
CA TYR A 64 0.99 -32.14 1.66
C TYR A 64 2.33 -32.77 1.24
N ARG A 65 2.82 -33.79 1.95
CA ARG A 65 4.10 -34.45 1.65
C ARG A 65 3.98 -35.59 0.63
N LEU A 66 2.76 -35.89 0.19
CA LEU A 66 2.45 -37.05 -0.65
C LEU A 66 3.09 -36.96 -2.04
N THR A 67 3.08 -35.79 -2.67
CA THR A 67 3.65 -35.61 -4.01
C THR A 67 4.49 -34.33 -4.11
N PRO A 68 5.60 -34.34 -4.88
CA PRO A 68 6.42 -33.15 -5.05
C PRO A 68 5.64 -31.97 -5.65
N SER A 69 4.64 -32.25 -6.49
CA SER A 69 3.74 -31.25 -7.07
C SER A 69 2.85 -30.58 -6.02
N THR A 70 2.31 -31.34 -5.06
CA THR A 70 1.50 -30.77 -3.96
C THR A 70 2.37 -29.97 -2.99
N ALA A 71 3.58 -30.44 -2.69
CA ALA A 71 4.55 -29.69 -1.90
C ALA A 71 4.94 -28.35 -2.55
N LEU A 72 5.19 -28.33 -3.87
CA LEU A 72 5.48 -27.10 -4.60
C LEU A 72 4.28 -26.15 -4.60
N LEU A 73 3.08 -26.67 -4.78
CA LEU A 73 1.86 -25.85 -4.75
C LEU A 73 1.57 -25.31 -3.35
N PHE A 74 1.88 -26.07 -2.31
CA PHE A 74 1.83 -25.63 -0.91
C PHE A 74 2.79 -24.47 -0.65
N VAL A 75 4.04 -24.57 -1.11
CA VAL A 75 5.03 -23.48 -0.98
C VAL A 75 4.58 -22.24 -1.77
N ALA A 76 4.05 -22.43 -2.98
CA ALA A 76 3.48 -21.32 -3.74
C ALA A 76 2.29 -20.68 -3.02
N LEU A 77 1.36 -21.48 -2.50
CA LEU A 77 0.17 -21.00 -1.80
C LEU A 77 0.52 -20.23 -0.52
N THR A 78 1.48 -20.72 0.27
CA THR A 78 1.96 -20.01 1.46
C THR A 78 2.68 -18.70 1.08
N PHE A 79 3.50 -18.71 0.02
CA PHE A 79 4.18 -17.49 -0.45
C PHE A 79 3.19 -16.44 -0.99
N PHE A 80 2.35 -16.80 -1.96
CA PHE A 80 1.40 -15.88 -2.59
C PHE A 80 0.22 -15.55 -1.68
N GLY A 81 -0.35 -16.56 -1.02
CA GLY A 81 -1.50 -16.40 -0.15
C GLY A 81 -1.13 -15.64 1.12
N ILE A 82 -0.18 -16.14 1.91
CA ILE A 82 0.11 -15.55 3.22
C ILE A 82 0.93 -14.27 3.05
N LEU A 83 2.06 -14.28 2.35
CA LEU A 83 2.94 -13.10 2.34
C LEU A 83 2.37 -11.94 1.53
N ILE A 84 1.82 -12.20 0.34
CA ILE A 84 1.33 -11.11 -0.51
C ILE A 84 -0.03 -10.61 -0.02
N MET A 85 -1.01 -11.48 0.26
CA MET A 85 -2.31 -10.98 0.71
C MET A 85 -2.22 -10.29 2.07
N LEU A 86 -1.38 -10.78 2.99
CA LEU A 86 -1.21 -10.13 4.29
C LEU A 86 -0.53 -8.76 4.17
N THR A 87 0.46 -8.62 3.28
CA THR A 87 1.09 -7.30 3.07
C THR A 87 0.13 -6.32 2.40
N VAL A 88 -0.68 -6.79 1.46
CA VAL A 88 -1.70 -5.97 0.78
C VAL A 88 -2.82 -5.56 1.74
N ILE A 89 -3.36 -6.47 2.56
CA ILE A 89 -4.44 -6.13 3.49
C ILE A 89 -3.98 -5.09 4.51
N ILE A 90 -2.76 -5.23 5.04
CA ILE A 90 -2.18 -4.24 5.97
C ILE A 90 -2.07 -2.88 5.27
N SER A 91 -1.60 -2.84 4.03
CA SER A 91 -1.50 -1.59 3.26
C SER A 91 -2.87 -0.93 3.03
N ILE A 92 -3.90 -1.71 2.72
CA ILE A 92 -5.26 -1.21 2.49
C ILE A 92 -5.86 -0.69 3.80
N VAL A 93 -5.68 -1.43 4.90
CA VAL A 93 -6.18 -1.03 6.23
C VAL A 93 -5.51 0.27 6.69
N ASP A 94 -4.19 0.42 6.48
CA ASP A 94 -3.45 1.64 6.83
C ASP A 94 -3.99 2.86 6.07
N GLU A 95 -4.18 2.75 4.75
CA GLU A 95 -4.75 3.85 3.95
C GLU A 95 -6.20 4.17 4.35
N SER A 96 -7.01 3.14 4.63
CA SER A 96 -8.39 3.31 5.09
C SER A 96 -8.46 3.99 6.46
N TYR A 97 -7.57 3.61 7.37
CA TYR A 97 -7.47 4.18 8.70
C TYR A 97 -7.09 5.66 8.65
N ASP A 98 -6.09 6.02 7.83
CA ASP A 98 -5.69 7.42 7.66
C ASP A 98 -6.79 8.29 7.05
N LYS A 99 -7.52 7.79 6.05
CA LYS A 99 -8.70 8.47 5.48
C LYS A 99 -9.81 8.63 6.52
N SER A 100 -10.07 7.61 7.34
CA SER A 100 -11.07 7.68 8.40
C SER A 100 -10.68 8.69 9.48
N LYS A 101 -9.41 8.69 9.91
CA LYS A 101 -8.88 9.60 10.94
C LYS A 101 -8.97 11.06 10.52
N THR A 102 -8.63 11.36 9.27
CA THR A 102 -8.75 12.73 8.74
C THR A 102 -10.21 13.18 8.65
N LYS A 103 -11.11 12.33 8.17
CA LYS A 103 -12.56 12.62 8.11
C LYS A 103 -13.17 12.78 9.51
N ALA A 104 -12.79 11.92 10.46
CA ALA A 104 -13.23 12.01 11.85
C ALA A 104 -12.83 13.34 12.46
N ARG A 105 -11.57 13.80 12.28
CA ARG A 105 -11.12 15.11 12.76
C ARG A 105 -11.94 16.27 12.17
N GLN A 106 -12.28 16.21 10.87
CA GLN A 106 -13.13 17.22 10.24
C GLN A 106 -14.55 17.22 10.81
N LEU A 107 -15.13 16.05 11.02
CA LEU A 107 -16.46 15.90 11.62
C LEU A 107 -16.50 16.39 13.07
N PHE A 108 -15.49 16.04 13.87
CA PHE A 108 -15.35 16.54 15.24
C PHE A 108 -15.15 18.06 15.28
N GLY A 109 -14.36 18.61 14.36
CA GLY A 109 -14.20 20.07 14.25
C GLY A 109 -15.53 20.77 13.96
N ARG A 110 -16.31 20.24 13.01
CA ARG A 110 -17.64 20.78 12.68
C ARG A 110 -18.62 20.64 13.85
N ALA A 111 -18.70 19.47 14.48
CA ALA A 111 -19.58 19.24 15.62
C ALA A 111 -19.28 20.18 16.78
N ARG A 112 -17.99 20.47 17.07
CA ARG A 112 -17.60 21.44 18.09
C ARG A 112 -18.06 22.86 17.76
N LEU A 113 -17.90 23.29 16.51
CA LEU A 113 -18.37 24.62 16.09
C LEU A 113 -19.90 24.74 16.16
N THR A 114 -20.62 23.70 15.73
CA THR A 114 -22.09 23.66 15.85
C THR A 114 -22.54 23.69 17.31
N LEU A 115 -21.83 22.98 18.20
CA LEU A 115 -22.13 22.97 19.62
C LEU A 115 -21.90 24.34 20.27
N VAL A 116 -20.76 24.99 20.00
CA VAL A 116 -20.49 26.36 20.50
C VAL A 116 -21.54 27.35 19.98
N ALA A 117 -21.91 27.27 18.69
CA ALA A 117 -22.96 28.10 18.13
C ALA A 117 -24.32 27.87 18.80
N SER A 118 -24.68 26.62 19.09
CA SER A 118 -25.93 26.30 19.79
C SER A 118 -25.96 26.83 21.23
N ILE A 119 -24.84 26.79 21.94
CA ILE A 119 -24.72 27.32 23.31
C ILE A 119 -24.84 28.84 23.30
N LEU A 120 -24.20 29.53 22.34
CA LEU A 120 -24.29 30.99 22.21
C LEU A 120 -25.70 31.45 21.88
N LEU A 121 -26.43 30.70 21.05
CA LEU A 121 -27.80 31.02 20.67
C LEU A 121 -28.78 30.82 21.83
N LEU A 122 -28.62 29.74 22.61
CA LEU A 122 -29.42 29.49 23.82
C LEU A 122 -29.10 30.47 24.96
N GLY A 123 -27.86 30.94 25.05
CA GLY A 123 -27.45 31.95 26.04
C GLY A 123 -27.94 33.38 25.73
N ALA A 124 -28.49 33.62 24.54
CA ALA A 124 -29.00 34.92 24.12
C ALA A 124 -30.49 35.14 24.45
N GLU A 125 -31.18 34.12 24.97
CA GLU A 125 -32.57 34.27 25.42
C GLU A 125 -32.55 34.97 26.78
N GLU A 126 -32.75 36.30 26.75
CA GLU A 126 -32.71 37.14 27.94
C GLU A 126 -33.73 36.66 28.98
N PRO A 127 -33.33 36.51 30.26
CA PRO A 127 -34.28 36.40 31.35
C PRO A 127 -35.09 37.70 31.39
N ASN A 128 -36.41 37.55 31.25
CA ASN A 128 -37.37 38.63 31.35
C ASN A 128 -37.01 39.59 32.50
N GLN A 129 -36.92 40.85 32.10
CA GLN A 129 -36.58 42.03 32.87
C GLN A 129 -37.15 41.99 34.29
N GLY A 130 -36.30 41.87 35.30
CA GLY A 130 -36.76 42.04 36.66
C GLY A 130 -35.88 41.53 37.80
N ALA A 131 -34.55 41.65 37.75
CA ALA A 131 -33.72 41.80 38.96
C ALA A 131 -32.22 41.94 38.66
N LEU A 132 -31.70 43.14 38.90
CA LEU A 132 -30.47 43.44 39.65
C LEU A 132 -29.21 42.59 39.40
N THR A 133 -28.33 43.16 38.59
CA THR A 133 -26.92 43.48 38.90
C THR A 133 -26.12 42.47 39.75
N SER A 134 -25.19 41.78 39.09
CA SER A 134 -23.74 41.84 39.39
C SER A 134 -23.10 40.51 39.03
N GLY A 135 -22.20 40.51 38.04
CA GLY A 135 -21.39 39.34 37.70
C GLY A 135 -21.74 38.68 36.36
N ARG A 136 -22.16 39.44 35.34
CA ARG A 136 -22.22 38.92 33.97
C ARG A 136 -20.78 38.79 33.46
N ALA A 137 -20.21 37.59 33.53
CA ALA A 137 -18.96 37.24 32.86
C ALA A 137 -19.19 37.35 31.35
N VAL A 138 -18.89 38.52 30.80
CA VAL A 138 -18.80 38.74 29.36
C VAL A 138 -17.60 37.91 28.90
N TYR A 139 -17.87 36.74 28.32
CA TYR A 139 -16.84 36.03 27.58
C TYR A 139 -16.47 36.89 26.38
N THR A 140 -15.38 37.64 26.48
CA THR A 140 -14.84 38.40 25.35
C THR A 140 -14.35 37.40 24.30
N TRP A 141 -14.48 37.76 23.03
CA TRP A 141 -14.02 36.92 21.91
C TRP A 141 -12.53 36.54 22.00
N GLU A 142 -11.74 37.25 22.80
CA GLU A 142 -10.35 36.94 23.12
C GLU A 142 -10.20 35.59 23.85
N ASP A 143 -11.12 35.21 24.74
CA ASP A 143 -11.04 33.92 25.45
C ASP A 143 -11.39 32.73 24.53
N ILE A 144 -12.34 32.90 23.61
CA ILE A 144 -12.75 31.84 22.66
C ILE A 144 -11.69 31.64 21.57
N THR A 145 -11.02 32.71 21.12
CA THR A 145 -9.93 32.63 20.13
C THR A 145 -8.61 32.14 20.74
N SER A 146 -8.45 32.22 22.08
CA SER A 146 -7.32 31.64 22.80
C SER A 146 -7.34 30.11 22.87
N ILE A 147 -8.44 29.46 22.48
CA ILE A 147 -8.49 28.01 22.26
C ILE A 147 -7.54 27.69 21.10
N ARG A 148 -6.32 27.39 21.52
CA ARG A 148 -5.10 27.36 20.74
C ARG A 148 -5.23 26.31 19.64
N TRP A 149 -5.56 26.73 18.42
CA TRP A 149 -5.52 25.91 17.20
C TRP A 149 -4.10 25.40 16.84
N LYS A 150 -3.09 25.64 17.69
CA LYS A 150 -1.69 25.24 17.49
C LYS A 150 -1.49 23.73 17.33
N ASP A 151 -2.43 22.89 17.73
CA ASP A 151 -2.30 21.44 17.61
C ASP A 151 -2.93 20.84 16.34
N VAL A 152 -3.48 21.66 15.45
CA VAL A 152 -3.96 21.21 14.12
C VAL A 152 -2.97 21.61 13.02
N THR A 153 -1.67 21.53 13.30
CA THR A 153 -0.67 21.58 12.22
C THR A 153 -0.63 20.24 11.50
N PHE A 154 -1.21 20.26 10.30
CA PHE A 154 -1.25 19.20 9.30
C PHE A 154 0.17 18.79 8.88
N LYS A 155 0.76 17.81 9.58
CA LYS A 155 2.02 17.18 9.18
C LYS A 155 1.70 16.20 8.03
N ASN A 156 1.71 16.73 6.81
CA ASN A 156 1.29 16.01 5.62
C ASN A 156 2.28 14.86 5.29
N SER A 157 1.67 13.72 5.00
CA SER A 157 2.27 12.44 4.63
C SER A 157 3.14 12.57 3.37
N LYS A 158 4.47 12.67 3.55
CA LYS A 158 5.47 12.33 2.52
C LYS A 158 6.01 10.90 2.68
N ARG A 159 5.45 10.09 3.59
CA ARG A 159 5.95 8.74 3.90
C ARG A 159 5.43 7.63 2.96
N LEU A 160 4.44 7.89 2.11
CA LEU A 160 3.87 6.85 1.24
C LEU A 160 4.78 6.47 0.04
N GLY A 161 5.66 7.36 -0.43
CA GLY A 161 6.48 7.09 -1.62
C GLY A 161 7.60 6.05 -1.43
N TYR A 162 8.07 5.85 -0.19
CA TYR A 162 9.18 4.93 0.11
C TYR A 162 8.73 3.49 0.39
N ARG A 163 7.46 3.25 0.73
CA ARG A 163 6.97 1.92 1.13
C ARG A 163 6.66 1.02 -0.07
N THR A 164 6.16 1.57 -1.17
CA THR A 164 5.88 0.79 -2.38
C THR A 164 7.17 0.35 -3.09
N THR A 165 8.23 1.16 -3.05
CA THR A 165 9.54 0.82 -3.62
C THR A 165 10.28 -0.27 -2.83
N PHE A 166 10.11 -0.31 -1.51
CA PHE A 166 10.69 -1.37 -0.69
C PHE A 166 10.01 -2.72 -0.94
N ALA A 167 8.67 -2.75 -1.02
CA ALA A 167 7.92 -3.96 -1.30
C ALA A 167 8.23 -4.53 -2.69
N THR A 168 8.35 -3.69 -3.72
CA THR A 168 8.69 -4.16 -5.08
C THR A 168 10.14 -4.66 -5.18
N GLY A 169 11.08 -4.02 -4.48
CA GLY A 169 12.48 -4.47 -4.44
C GLY A 169 12.66 -5.81 -3.73
N LEU A 170 11.97 -5.98 -2.59
CA LEU A 170 12.01 -7.23 -1.82
C LEU A 170 11.33 -8.37 -2.59
N PHE A 171 10.24 -8.07 -3.30
CA PHE A 171 9.58 -9.03 -4.18
C PHE A 171 10.46 -9.47 -5.37
N ALA A 172 11.13 -8.52 -6.03
CA ALA A 172 12.04 -8.83 -7.13
C ALA A 172 13.23 -9.70 -6.67
N SER A 173 13.76 -9.45 -5.48
CA SER A 173 14.84 -10.25 -4.89
C SER A 173 14.39 -11.67 -4.56
N ILE A 174 13.23 -11.84 -3.93
CA ILE A 174 12.73 -13.18 -3.60
C ILE A 174 12.32 -13.94 -4.87
N PHE A 175 11.71 -13.28 -5.84
CA PHE A 175 11.36 -13.89 -7.12
C PHE A 175 12.61 -14.43 -7.84
N ARG A 176 13.72 -13.67 -7.83
CA ARG A 176 14.98 -14.11 -8.39
C ARG A 176 15.51 -15.37 -7.69
N ILE A 177 15.47 -15.42 -6.36
CA ILE A 177 15.89 -16.58 -5.58
C ILE A 177 15.01 -17.81 -5.90
N LEU A 178 13.69 -17.63 -5.99
CA LEU A 178 12.77 -18.71 -6.34
C LEU A 178 13.01 -19.25 -7.75
N VAL A 179 13.30 -18.37 -8.72
CA VAL A 179 13.65 -18.78 -10.08
C VAL A 179 14.97 -19.55 -10.09
N GLU A 180 15.99 -19.11 -9.35
CA GLU A 180 17.28 -19.81 -9.24
C GLU A 180 17.12 -21.19 -8.60
N ILE A 181 16.31 -21.32 -7.53
CA ILE A 181 16.00 -22.62 -6.90
C ILE A 181 15.23 -23.54 -7.86
N SER A 182 14.26 -23.00 -8.61
CA SER A 182 13.48 -23.77 -9.58
C SER A 182 14.35 -24.28 -10.72
N LEU A 183 15.32 -23.48 -11.17
CA LEU A 183 16.28 -23.88 -12.20
C LEU A 183 17.24 -24.96 -11.66
N ALA A 184 17.76 -24.79 -10.44
CA ALA A 184 18.65 -25.77 -9.82
C ALA A 184 17.96 -27.13 -9.61
N THR A 185 16.69 -27.12 -9.16
CA THR A 185 15.89 -28.35 -9.01
C THR A 185 15.50 -28.99 -10.34
N ALA A 186 15.30 -28.20 -11.40
CA ALA A 186 15.04 -28.72 -12.74
C ALA A 186 16.23 -29.51 -13.30
N ASP A 187 17.47 -29.05 -13.07
CA ASP A 187 18.68 -29.74 -13.52
C ASP A 187 18.91 -31.06 -12.76
N GLU A 188 18.61 -31.09 -11.45
CA GLU A 188 18.69 -32.32 -10.66
C GLU A 188 17.61 -33.33 -11.06
N LEU A 189 16.38 -32.87 -11.38
CA LEU A 189 15.35 -33.75 -11.94
C LEU A 189 15.73 -34.28 -13.33
N ARG A 190 16.34 -33.44 -14.17
CA ARG A 190 16.74 -33.80 -15.54
C ARG A 190 17.74 -34.95 -15.55
N THR A 191 18.68 -34.97 -14.61
CA THR A 191 19.66 -36.06 -14.48
C THR A 191 19.04 -37.36 -13.98
N ARG A 192 18.02 -37.32 -13.10
CA ARG A 192 17.30 -38.52 -12.64
C ARG A 192 16.31 -39.09 -13.66
N ILE A 193 15.75 -38.24 -14.51
CA ILE A 193 14.67 -38.58 -15.46
C ILE A 193 15.16 -39.35 -16.70
N SER A 194 16.47 -39.32 -17.00
CA SER A 194 17.07 -40.09 -18.11
C SER A 194 16.75 -41.59 -18.09
N ASN A 195 16.25 -42.14 -16.96
CA ASN A 195 15.95 -43.57 -16.81
C ASN A 195 14.45 -43.93 -16.85
N THR A 196 13.51 -42.99 -16.95
CA THR A 196 12.06 -43.27 -16.88
C THR A 196 11.26 -42.40 -17.85
N GLY A 197 11.12 -42.86 -19.10
CA GLY A 197 10.82 -42.03 -20.26
C GLY A 197 9.39 -41.54 -20.50
N ALA A 198 8.42 -41.76 -19.60
CA ALA A 198 7.00 -41.45 -19.91
C ALA A 198 6.34 -40.37 -19.03
N VAL A 199 6.68 -40.27 -17.74
CA VAL A 199 5.99 -39.35 -16.80
C VAL A 199 6.62 -37.95 -16.76
N ALA A 200 7.84 -37.79 -17.26
CA ALA A 200 8.59 -36.53 -17.16
C ALA A 200 8.14 -35.43 -18.13
N ILE A 201 7.50 -35.79 -19.25
CA ILE A 201 7.17 -34.83 -20.31
C ILE A 201 6.02 -33.89 -19.88
N THR A 202 5.09 -34.34 -19.04
CA THR A 202 3.96 -33.52 -18.55
C THR A 202 4.36 -32.55 -17.43
N VAL A 203 5.33 -32.92 -16.58
CA VAL A 203 5.82 -32.04 -15.50
C VAL A 203 6.75 -30.95 -16.05
N ILE A 204 7.66 -31.30 -16.97
CA ILE A 204 8.60 -30.34 -17.57
C ILE A 204 7.88 -29.33 -18.48
N THR A 205 6.77 -29.73 -19.12
CA THR A 205 6.00 -28.81 -19.97
C THR A 205 5.09 -27.87 -19.20
N SER A 206 4.73 -28.15 -17.95
CA SER A 206 3.82 -27.28 -17.17
C SER A 206 4.55 -26.22 -16.33
N LEU A 207 5.76 -26.50 -15.84
CA LEU A 207 6.62 -25.55 -15.11
C LEU A 207 6.85 -24.18 -15.79
N PRO A 208 7.20 -24.09 -17.08
CA PRO A 208 7.36 -22.80 -17.75
C PRO A 208 6.03 -22.05 -17.91
N PHE A 209 4.89 -22.75 -18.01
CA PHE A 209 3.58 -22.09 -18.07
C PHE A 209 3.22 -21.43 -16.74
N TYR A 210 3.57 -22.01 -15.60
CA TYR A 210 3.39 -21.37 -14.30
C TYR A 210 4.32 -20.18 -14.11
N ALA A 211 5.59 -20.29 -14.49
CA ALA A 211 6.52 -19.17 -14.44
C ALA A 211 6.06 -18.01 -15.34
N ILE A 212 5.59 -18.31 -16.57
CA ILE A 212 5.06 -17.32 -17.50
C ILE A 212 3.74 -16.73 -16.99
N ALA A 213 2.83 -17.53 -16.42
CA ALA A 213 1.59 -17.03 -15.85
C ALA A 213 1.83 -16.11 -14.65
N VAL A 214 2.75 -16.48 -13.74
CA VAL A 214 3.18 -15.63 -12.61
C VAL A 214 3.86 -14.36 -13.10
N TRP A 215 4.67 -14.44 -14.17
CA TRP A 215 5.34 -13.28 -14.76
C TRP A 215 4.35 -12.34 -15.48
N ILE A 216 3.35 -12.87 -16.20
CA ILE A 216 2.26 -12.10 -16.81
C ILE A 216 1.41 -11.44 -15.72
N LEU A 217 1.11 -12.15 -14.63
CA LEU A 217 0.40 -11.60 -13.47
C LEU A 217 1.22 -10.47 -12.83
N PHE A 218 2.53 -10.66 -12.69
CA PHE A 218 3.43 -9.65 -12.16
C PHE A 218 3.51 -8.40 -13.05
N ILE A 219 3.59 -8.56 -14.37
CA ILE A 219 3.61 -7.44 -15.33
C ILE A 219 2.28 -6.67 -15.34
N THR A 220 1.17 -7.39 -15.26
CA THR A 220 -0.16 -6.77 -15.22
C THR A 220 -0.43 -6.04 -13.91
N ILE A 221 0.06 -6.55 -12.77
CA ILE A 221 0.00 -5.86 -11.47
C ILE A 221 0.93 -4.64 -11.43
N THR A 222 2.12 -4.72 -12.05
CA THR A 222 3.10 -3.62 -12.05
C THR A 222 2.83 -2.54 -13.11
N GLY A 223 1.82 -2.73 -13.96
CA GLY A 223 1.37 -1.71 -14.91
C GLY A 223 2.35 -1.41 -16.04
N TRP A 224 3.23 -2.36 -16.39
CA TRP A 224 4.12 -2.23 -17.54
C TRP A 224 3.32 -2.45 -18.83
N GLY A 225 2.96 -1.35 -19.49
CA GLY A 225 2.17 -1.36 -20.73
C GLY A 225 2.89 -2.08 -21.86
N TRP A 226 2.32 -3.18 -22.33
CA TRP A 226 2.70 -3.84 -23.58
C TRP A 226 1.79 -3.38 -24.72
N ASP A 227 2.39 -3.21 -25.90
CA ASP A 227 1.68 -2.92 -27.15
C ASP A 227 0.89 -4.17 -27.60
N GLU A 228 -0.42 -3.99 -27.79
CA GLU A 228 -1.45 -5.04 -27.94
C GLU A 228 -1.28 -5.93 -29.18
N LYS A 229 -0.32 -5.59 -30.05
CA LYS A 229 -0.15 -6.20 -31.38
C LYS A 229 0.69 -7.49 -31.39
N LEU A 230 1.49 -7.75 -30.36
CA LEU A 230 2.40 -8.91 -30.33
C LEU A 230 1.76 -10.22 -29.81
N LEU A 231 0.68 -10.15 -29.03
CA LEU A 231 0.10 -11.32 -28.34
C LEU A 231 -0.97 -12.09 -29.14
N LYS A 232 -1.41 -11.58 -30.29
CA LYS A 232 -2.54 -12.16 -31.04
C LYS A 232 -2.23 -13.40 -31.90
N LYS A 233 -0.98 -13.84 -32.00
CA LYS A 233 -0.56 -14.85 -33.01
C LYS A 233 -0.24 -16.26 -32.51
N SER A 234 -0.35 -16.58 -31.22
CA SER A 234 0.07 -17.91 -30.73
C SER A 234 -0.88 -18.50 -29.68
N CYS A 235 -1.46 -19.65 -30.02
CA CYS A 235 -2.17 -20.64 -29.20
C CYS A 235 -3.67 -20.44 -28.85
N PRO A 236 -4.48 -21.53 -28.90
CA PRO A 236 -5.90 -21.54 -28.53
C PRO A 236 -6.17 -21.60 -27.02
N LEU A 237 -5.16 -21.76 -26.15
CA LEU A 237 -5.31 -21.68 -24.68
C LEU A 237 -5.45 -20.24 -24.14
N TYR A 238 -5.44 -19.24 -25.03
CA TYR A 238 -5.56 -17.82 -24.73
C TYR A 238 -6.77 -17.50 -23.81
N TYR A 239 -7.90 -18.18 -23.97
CA TYR A 239 -9.13 -17.85 -23.24
C TYR A 239 -9.11 -18.17 -21.74
N ILE A 240 -8.33 -19.17 -21.29
CA ILE A 240 -8.32 -19.56 -19.86
C ILE A 240 -7.45 -18.60 -19.04
N VAL A 241 -6.33 -18.12 -19.59
CA VAL A 241 -5.40 -17.19 -18.92
C VAL A 241 -5.80 -15.73 -19.11
N HIS A 242 -6.44 -15.38 -20.23
CA HIS A 242 -6.73 -13.98 -20.57
C HIS A 242 -7.94 -13.39 -19.80
N THR A 243 -8.86 -14.23 -19.34
CA THR A 243 -10.05 -13.80 -18.60
C THR A 243 -9.69 -13.20 -17.22
N PRO A 244 -8.86 -13.83 -16.37
CA PRO A 244 -8.40 -13.21 -15.13
C PRO A 244 -7.47 -12.02 -15.36
N VAL A 245 -6.62 -12.05 -16.39
CA VAL A 245 -5.68 -10.95 -16.70
C VAL A 245 -6.39 -9.67 -17.17
N LYS A 246 -7.42 -9.78 -18.02
CA LYS A 246 -8.26 -8.61 -18.39
C LYS A 246 -9.04 -8.08 -17.20
N PHE A 247 -9.49 -8.96 -16.31
CA PHE A 247 -10.22 -8.58 -15.11
C PHE A 247 -9.33 -7.82 -14.10
N ILE A 248 -8.08 -8.26 -13.90
CA ILE A 248 -7.09 -7.57 -13.05
C ILE A 248 -6.70 -6.21 -13.66
N SER A 249 -6.46 -6.12 -14.96
CA SER A 249 -6.18 -4.84 -15.64
C SER A 249 -7.35 -3.85 -15.54
N PHE A 250 -8.60 -4.32 -15.62
CA PHE A 250 -9.79 -3.49 -15.44
C PHE A 250 -9.92 -2.97 -13.99
N LEU A 251 -9.58 -3.79 -13.00
CA LEU A 251 -9.54 -3.42 -11.58
C LEU A 251 -8.51 -2.32 -11.27
N PHE A 252 -7.29 -2.44 -11.82
CA PHE A 252 -6.23 -1.44 -11.59
C PHE A 252 -6.48 -0.13 -12.35
N LEU A 253 -7.04 -0.18 -13.57
CA LEU A 253 -7.41 1.02 -14.32
C LEU A 253 -8.60 1.76 -13.68
N GLY A 254 -9.54 1.06 -13.04
CA GLY A 254 -10.65 1.67 -12.30
C GLY A 254 -10.21 2.50 -11.10
N LEU A 255 -9.21 2.04 -10.34
CA LEU A 255 -8.70 2.75 -9.15
C LEU A 255 -7.96 4.05 -9.48
N GLY A 256 -7.36 4.15 -10.67
CA GLY A 256 -6.67 5.36 -11.13
C GLY A 256 -7.61 6.48 -11.59
N ALA A 257 -8.84 6.15 -12.02
CA ALA A 257 -9.80 7.11 -12.55
C ALA A 257 -10.49 7.94 -11.45
N GLU A 258 -10.71 7.36 -10.25
CA GLU A 258 -11.47 8.01 -9.18
C GLU A 258 -10.71 9.20 -8.55
N LYS A 259 -9.36 9.14 -8.49
CA LYS A 259 -8.53 10.27 -8.01
C LYS A 259 -8.48 11.48 -8.97
N ARG A 260 -8.79 11.32 -10.25
CA ARG A 260 -8.89 12.46 -11.19
C ARG A 260 -10.22 13.19 -11.02
N LYS A 261 -11.31 12.43 -10.86
CA LYS A 261 -12.67 12.96 -10.70
C LYS A 261 -12.82 13.84 -9.45
N GLU A 262 -12.21 13.45 -8.33
CA GLU A 262 -12.27 14.23 -7.09
C GLU A 262 -11.51 15.57 -7.20
N ARG A 263 -10.39 15.60 -7.95
CA ARG A 263 -9.63 16.84 -8.20
C ARG A 263 -10.42 17.83 -9.06
N ASP A 264 -11.12 17.31 -10.08
CA ASP A 264 -11.90 18.13 -10.99
C ASP A 264 -13.19 18.67 -10.32
N GLU A 265 -13.78 17.92 -9.39
CA GLU A 265 -14.92 18.38 -8.57
C GLU A 265 -14.53 19.56 -7.66
N TRP A 266 -13.37 19.49 -7.00
CA TRP A 266 -12.88 20.58 -6.15
C TRP A 266 -12.59 21.86 -6.96
N ARG A 267 -12.05 21.71 -8.18
CA ARG A 267 -11.80 22.85 -9.07
C ARG A 267 -13.11 23.50 -9.52
N SER A 268 -14.12 22.70 -9.87
CA SER A 268 -15.45 23.20 -10.24
C SER A 268 -16.15 23.95 -9.10
N ARG A 269 -16.03 23.48 -7.85
CA ARG A 269 -16.61 24.16 -6.68
C ARG A 269 -15.96 25.51 -6.40
N LEU A 270 -14.64 25.63 -6.60
CA LEU A 270 -13.92 26.89 -6.44
C LEU A 270 -14.34 27.93 -7.49
N GLU A 271 -14.47 27.51 -8.75
CA GLU A 271 -14.96 28.41 -9.83
C GLU A 271 -16.39 28.90 -9.58
N HIS A 272 -17.24 28.06 -9.00
CA HIS A 272 -18.61 28.45 -8.65
C HIS A 272 -18.68 29.45 -7.49
N PHE A 273 -17.77 29.31 -6.51
CA PHE A 273 -17.68 30.21 -5.38
C PHE A 273 -17.21 31.61 -5.83
N ASP A 274 -16.21 31.66 -6.73
CA ASP A 274 -15.68 32.93 -7.26
C ASP A 274 -16.75 33.69 -8.05
N LYS A 275 -17.49 32.99 -8.94
CA LYS A 275 -18.63 33.57 -9.68
C LYS A 275 -19.76 34.05 -8.75
N SER A 276 -19.99 33.38 -7.63
CA SER A 276 -21.00 33.80 -6.66
C SER A 276 -20.61 35.07 -5.92
N ILE A 277 -19.32 35.28 -5.65
CA ILE A 277 -18.78 36.53 -5.07
C ILE A 277 -18.90 37.67 -6.08
N GLU A 278 -18.59 37.41 -7.36
CA GLU A 278 -18.64 38.41 -8.42
C GLU A 278 -20.09 38.84 -8.72
N GLY A 279 -21.04 37.90 -8.72
CA GLY A 279 -22.48 38.18 -8.86
C GLY A 279 -23.07 38.97 -7.69
N ALA A 280 -22.58 38.75 -6.45
CA ALA A 280 -22.99 39.52 -5.29
C ALA A 280 -22.53 40.99 -5.37
N LYS A 281 -21.38 41.25 -6.01
CA LYS A 281 -20.79 42.58 -6.21
C LYS A 281 -21.59 43.46 -7.17
N ILE A 282 -22.26 42.85 -8.16
CA ILE A 282 -23.03 43.57 -9.19
C ILE A 282 -24.45 43.90 -8.70
N LYS A 283 -24.98 43.13 -7.73
CA LYS A 283 -26.35 43.29 -7.24
C LYS A 283 -26.50 44.26 -6.05
N SER A 284 -25.41 44.72 -5.45
CA SER A 284 -25.42 45.64 -4.29
C SER A 284 -25.48 47.14 -4.68
N GLY A 285 -26.04 47.48 -5.83
CA GLY A 285 -26.27 48.87 -6.27
C GLY A 285 -27.34 49.64 -5.48
N LEU A 286 -27.80 49.15 -4.33
CA LEU A 286 -28.85 49.80 -3.55
C LEU A 286 -28.51 49.79 -2.06
N ASP A 287 -28.75 50.95 -1.43
CA ASP A 287 -28.60 51.33 -0.03
C ASP A 287 -27.20 51.67 0.51
N ARG A 288 -26.94 53.00 0.52
CA ARG A 288 -25.81 53.67 1.18
C ARG A 288 -25.65 53.33 2.68
N ASN A 289 -26.67 52.80 3.36
CA ASN A 289 -26.57 52.44 4.79
C ASN A 289 -26.00 51.05 5.09
N ARG A 290 -25.84 50.15 4.09
CA ARG A 290 -25.11 48.87 4.26
C ARG A 290 -23.61 48.97 3.98
N THR A 291 -23.11 50.16 3.65
CA THR A 291 -21.70 50.37 3.31
C THR A 291 -20.76 50.23 4.52
N LYS A 292 -21.25 50.41 5.75
CA LYS A 292 -20.42 50.17 6.95
C LYS A 292 -20.15 48.68 7.19
N GLU A 293 -21.14 47.81 7.07
CA GLU A 293 -20.95 46.36 7.23
C GLU A 293 -20.09 45.76 6.10
N ALA A 294 -20.21 46.30 4.88
CA ALA A 294 -19.36 45.88 3.75
C ALA A 294 -17.89 46.28 3.91
N VAL A 295 -17.60 47.36 4.65
CA VAL A 295 -16.23 47.78 4.96
C VAL A 295 -15.59 46.83 5.98
N ASP A 296 -16.32 46.41 7.01
CA ASP A 296 -15.82 45.47 8.02
C ASP A 296 -15.51 44.08 7.44
N VAL A 297 -16.36 43.56 6.54
CA VAL A 297 -16.12 42.25 5.90
C VAL A 297 -14.86 42.27 5.04
N LYS A 298 -14.58 43.38 4.35
CA LYS A 298 -13.37 43.52 3.52
C LYS A 298 -12.11 43.55 4.39
N GLU A 299 -12.14 44.26 5.52
CA GLU A 299 -11.01 44.31 6.45
C GLU A 299 -10.72 42.93 7.08
N ILE A 300 -11.77 42.18 7.42
CA ILE A 300 -11.64 40.79 7.91
C ILE A 300 -11.04 39.89 6.82
N LEU A 301 -11.51 39.98 5.58
CA LEU A 301 -11.00 39.18 4.47
C LEU A 301 -9.52 39.47 4.17
N ASP A 302 -9.14 40.76 4.17
CA ASP A 302 -7.76 41.20 4.00
C ASP A 302 -6.87 40.74 5.15
N GLY A 303 -7.37 40.75 6.39
CA GLY A 303 -6.69 40.21 7.57
C GLY A 303 -6.48 38.70 7.46
N LEU A 304 -7.50 37.95 7.03
CA LEU A 304 -7.40 36.51 6.83
C LEU A 304 -6.39 36.16 5.73
N GLN A 305 -6.42 36.89 4.61
CA GLN A 305 -5.50 36.67 3.50
C GLN A 305 -4.05 36.99 3.87
N ARG A 306 -3.81 38.03 4.70
CA ARG A 306 -2.48 38.30 5.28
C ARG A 306 -2.02 37.15 6.18
N SER A 307 -2.90 36.65 7.05
CA SER A 307 -2.55 35.54 7.95
C SER A 307 -2.18 34.25 7.19
N MET A 308 -2.87 33.96 6.09
CA MET A 308 -2.56 32.81 5.23
C MET A 308 -1.20 32.96 4.54
N ARG A 309 -0.87 34.15 4.01
CA ARG A 309 0.45 34.40 3.41
C ARG A 309 1.59 34.21 4.40
N VAL A 310 1.45 34.76 5.62
CA VAL A 310 2.46 34.59 6.69
C VAL A 310 2.62 33.11 7.06
N GLN A 311 1.53 32.35 7.11
CA GLN A 311 1.61 30.92 7.39
C GLN A 311 2.26 30.13 6.25
N GLU A 312 2.05 30.53 5.00
CA GLU A 312 2.65 29.91 3.82
C GLU A 312 4.16 30.18 3.73
N GLU A 313 4.59 31.42 3.96
CA GLU A 313 6.01 31.78 4.05
C GLU A 313 6.73 30.98 5.14
N LYS A 314 6.09 30.82 6.31
CA LYS A 314 6.63 30.00 7.40
C LYS A 314 6.78 28.53 7.00
N ARG A 315 5.82 27.97 6.24
CA ARG A 315 5.91 26.61 5.72
C ARG A 315 7.04 26.47 4.69
N ILE A 316 7.19 27.45 3.80
CA ILE A 316 8.27 27.45 2.80
C ILE A 316 9.63 27.46 3.51
N ALA A 317 9.82 28.35 4.48
CA ALA A 317 11.06 28.41 5.27
C ALA A 317 11.37 27.10 6.02
N GLU A 318 10.35 26.47 6.62
CA GLU A 318 10.52 25.18 7.29
C GLU A 318 10.88 24.06 6.30
N THR A 319 10.30 24.06 5.10
CA THR A 319 10.65 23.07 4.06
C THR A 319 12.06 23.27 3.50
N GLU A 320 12.55 24.50 3.39
CA GLU A 320 13.93 24.78 2.98
C GLU A 320 14.93 24.34 4.06
N LYS A 321 14.63 24.58 5.33
CA LYS A 321 15.43 24.09 6.45
C LYS A 321 15.57 22.56 6.40
N LEU A 322 14.46 21.83 6.28
CA LEU A 322 14.46 20.37 6.18
C LEU A 322 15.20 19.87 4.92
N ARG A 323 15.11 20.60 3.80
CA ARG A 323 15.84 20.27 2.58
C ARG A 323 17.35 20.40 2.76
N ASN A 324 17.80 21.40 3.51
CA ASN A 324 19.23 21.59 3.82
C ASN A 324 19.73 20.52 4.79
N GLU A 325 18.99 20.22 5.85
CA GLU A 325 19.32 19.11 6.78
C GLU A 325 19.41 17.76 6.03
N THR A 326 18.52 17.51 5.08
CA THR A 326 18.55 16.29 4.25
C THR A 326 19.80 16.22 3.35
N LYS A 327 20.29 17.37 2.85
CA LYS A 327 21.52 17.42 2.04
C LYS A 327 22.75 17.15 2.90
N GLU A 328 22.79 17.68 4.12
CA GLU A 328 23.87 17.40 5.07
C GLU A 328 23.91 15.94 5.48
N LEU A 329 22.74 15.34 5.79
CA LEU A 329 22.65 13.92 6.13
C LEU A 329 23.16 13.04 4.98
N LYS A 330 22.83 13.36 3.72
CA LYS A 330 23.33 12.65 2.55
C LYS A 330 24.85 12.73 2.40
N ARG A 331 25.46 13.89 2.69
CA ARG A 331 26.94 14.03 2.66
C ARG A 331 27.57 13.15 3.73
N HIS A 332 27.04 13.17 4.95
CA HIS A 332 27.53 12.34 6.05
C HIS A 332 27.36 10.84 5.78
N THR A 333 26.28 10.42 5.11
CA THR A 333 26.11 9.03 4.69
C THR A 333 27.15 8.61 3.64
N GLU A 334 27.46 9.47 2.67
CA GLU A 334 28.49 9.17 1.67
C GLU A 334 29.89 9.13 2.28
N GLU A 335 30.18 10.00 3.25
CA GLU A 335 31.44 10.00 4.00
C GLU A 335 31.63 8.69 4.79
N LEU A 336 30.60 8.24 5.51
CA LEU A 336 30.61 6.94 6.19
C LEU A 336 30.76 5.76 5.21
N ARG A 337 30.19 5.86 4.02
CA ARG A 337 30.34 4.83 2.97
C ARG A 337 31.79 4.74 2.51
N ASN A 338 32.45 5.88 2.28
CA ASN A 338 33.85 5.92 1.88
C ASN A 338 34.78 5.39 2.99
N GLN A 339 34.51 5.74 4.25
CA GLN A 339 35.25 5.20 5.41
C GLN A 339 35.11 3.68 5.53
N ASN A 340 33.92 3.13 5.27
CA ASN A 340 33.71 1.68 5.29
C ASN A 340 34.45 0.95 4.16
N GLU A 341 34.53 1.52 2.97
CA GLU A 341 35.32 0.93 1.88
C GLU A 341 36.83 0.98 2.20
N GLU A 342 37.33 2.08 2.77
CA GLU A 342 38.72 2.17 3.22
C GLU A 342 39.04 1.14 4.31
N LEU A 343 38.14 0.95 5.28
CA LEU A 343 38.30 -0.07 6.33
C LEU A 343 38.32 -1.48 5.74
N LYS A 344 37.50 -1.74 4.73
CA LYS A 344 37.43 -3.05 4.05
C LYS A 344 38.73 -3.34 3.30
N ASP A 345 39.33 -2.35 2.64
CA ASP A 345 40.62 -2.48 2.00
C ASP A 345 41.75 -2.73 3.01
N GLN A 346 41.71 -2.07 4.18
CA GLN A 346 42.65 -2.32 5.28
C GLN A 346 42.52 -3.76 5.83
N ILE A 347 41.30 -4.27 6.01
CA ILE A 347 41.05 -5.66 6.44
C ILE A 347 41.62 -6.64 5.42
N SER A 348 41.34 -6.43 4.13
CA SER A 348 41.87 -7.27 3.04
C SER A 348 43.41 -7.29 3.03
N SER A 349 44.05 -6.13 3.24
CA SER A 349 45.51 -6.04 3.35
C SER A 349 46.06 -6.79 4.58
N MET A 350 45.40 -6.69 5.74
CA MET A 350 45.77 -7.46 6.94
C MET A 350 45.62 -8.97 6.74
N GLU A 351 44.54 -9.42 6.08
CA GLU A 351 44.33 -10.83 5.77
C GLU A 351 45.46 -11.39 4.89
N GLN A 352 45.88 -10.65 3.86
CA GLN A 352 47.02 -11.04 3.02
C GLN A 352 48.34 -11.11 3.82
N ASN A 353 48.57 -10.15 4.72
CA ASN A 353 49.74 -10.17 5.60
C ASN A 353 49.73 -11.39 6.52
N ILE A 354 48.59 -11.74 7.13
CA ILE A 354 48.45 -12.94 7.98
C ILE A 354 48.73 -14.22 7.20
N ILE A 355 48.17 -14.34 5.98
CA ILE A 355 48.43 -15.50 5.10
C ILE A 355 49.93 -15.62 4.78
N SER A 356 50.61 -14.49 4.52
CA SER A 356 52.05 -14.49 4.24
C SER A 356 52.89 -14.95 5.44
N LEU A 357 52.53 -14.51 6.65
CA LEU A 357 53.21 -14.91 7.90
C LEU A 357 52.98 -16.39 8.24
N LEU A 358 51.76 -16.90 8.01
CA LEU A 358 51.46 -18.32 8.18
C LEU A 358 52.30 -19.19 7.23
N ASN A 359 52.43 -18.79 5.97
CA ASN A 359 53.26 -19.50 4.99
C ASN A 359 54.75 -19.49 5.37
N GLN A 360 55.27 -18.37 5.87
CA GLN A 360 56.64 -18.31 6.38
C GLN A 360 56.83 -19.24 7.59
N THR A 361 55.90 -19.25 8.53
CA THR A 361 55.98 -20.09 9.74
C THR A 361 55.94 -21.58 9.40
N LEU A 362 55.08 -21.98 8.45
CA LEU A 362 55.00 -23.36 7.97
C LEU A 362 56.32 -23.81 7.31
N SER A 363 56.97 -22.94 6.55
CA SER A 363 58.27 -23.26 5.91
C SER A 363 59.40 -23.49 6.92
N VAL A 364 59.38 -22.78 8.05
CA VAL A 364 60.37 -22.97 9.13
C VAL A 364 60.13 -24.28 9.87
N SER A 365 58.88 -24.70 10.06
CA SER A 365 58.54 -25.96 10.74
C SER A 365 58.86 -27.24 9.94
N SER A 366 59.12 -27.11 8.64
CA SER A 366 59.47 -28.26 7.77
C SER A 366 60.97 -28.55 7.67
N LEU A 367 61.80 -27.74 8.31
CA LEU A 367 63.26 -27.92 8.47
C LEU A 367 63.55 -28.52 9.84
#